data_AF-A0A8J2NUT1-F1
#
_entry.id   AF-A0A8J2NUT1-F1
#
_cell.length_a   1.000
_cell.length_b   1.000
_cell.length_c   1.000
_cell.angle_alpha   90.00
_cell.angle_beta   90.00
_cell.angle_gamma   90.00
#
_symmetry.space_group_name_H-M   'P 1'
#
loop_
_entity.id
_entity.type
_entity.pdbx_description
1 polymer ?
#
loop_
_entity_poly.entity_id
_entity_poly.type
_entity_poly.pdbx_seq_one_letter_code
_entity_poly.pdbx_strand_id
1 'polypeptide(L)'
;MFTSHGYYPLQFKLRDKFGDRYITYTCGFYYIVLSNPDDIEKLLTSSVHITKGQTYSMVTPWLGDGLLTSTGAKWQTRRKLLTPSFHFRILEDFLTTFNEQAEILIDILRTDFKNKQEKDICQYITRCTLDIIADTAMGKKLNAQRDIDSAYVKAVNKACVIQAYRGTRPLLWPDFIFYLTSSGREYNSALKTLHAFTDN
;
A
#
# COMPACT_ATOMS: atom_id res chain seq x y z
N MET A 1 7.53 6.42 11.83
CA MET A 1 7.80 5.55 10.66
C MET A 1 8.59 6.23 9.53
N PHE A 2 9.04 7.49 9.70
CA PHE A 2 10.06 8.09 8.83
C PHE A 2 11.25 8.44 9.71
N THR A 3 12.34 7.68 9.60
CA THR A 3 13.59 8.00 10.28
C THR A 3 14.12 9.33 9.76
N SER A 4 14.75 10.14 10.61
CA SER A 4 15.40 11.42 10.23
C SER A 4 16.48 11.26 9.16
N HIS A 5 16.92 10.02 8.93
CA HIS A 5 17.86 9.60 7.90
C HIS A 5 17.18 8.58 7.00
N GLY A 6 17.11 8.86 5.69
CA GLY A 6 16.47 7.98 4.73
C GLY A 6 16.23 8.67 3.38
N TYR A 7 15.70 7.91 2.42
CA TYR A 7 15.44 8.40 1.07
C TYR A 7 14.49 9.61 1.05
N TYR A 8 13.36 9.58 1.78
CA TYR A 8 12.39 10.67 1.77
C TYR A 8 12.88 11.97 2.43
N PRO A 9 13.48 11.98 3.64
CA PRO A 9 14.11 13.19 4.19
C PRO A 9 15.18 13.79 3.27
N LEU A 10 15.93 12.95 2.56
CA LEU A 10 16.89 13.43 1.56
C LEU A 10 16.19 14.15 0.41
N GLN A 11 15.08 13.62 -0.11
CA GLN A 11 14.31 14.30 -1.16
C GLN A 11 13.82 15.69 -0.70
N PHE A 12 13.34 15.83 0.54
CA PHE A 12 12.95 17.14 1.06
C PHE A 12 14.13 18.13 1.10
N LYS A 13 15.31 17.69 1.58
CA LYS A 13 16.52 18.52 1.59
C LYS A 13 16.97 18.91 0.17
N LEU A 14 16.84 18.00 -0.79
CA LEU A 14 17.19 18.26 -2.19
C LEU A 14 16.22 19.27 -2.81
N ARG A 15 14.92 19.14 -2.56
CA ARG A 15 13.92 20.14 -2.97
C ARG A 15 14.26 21.52 -2.40
N ASP A 16 14.56 21.61 -1.10
CA ASP A 16 14.87 22.91 -0.48
C ASP A 16 16.14 23.55 -1.07
N LYS A 17 17.07 22.74 -1.60
CA LYS A 17 18.33 23.21 -2.21
C LYS A 17 18.20 23.54 -3.71
N PHE A 18 17.48 22.72 -4.47
CA PHE A 18 17.42 22.80 -5.93
C PHE A 18 16.09 23.35 -6.46
N GLY A 19 15.15 23.65 -5.57
CA GLY A 19 13.82 24.15 -5.90
C GLY A 19 12.84 23.03 -6.28
N ASP A 20 11.74 23.43 -6.92
CA ASP A 20 10.59 22.56 -7.17
C ASP A 20 10.76 21.60 -8.35
N ARG A 21 11.86 21.72 -9.10
CA ARG A 21 12.15 20.91 -10.29
C ARG A 21 13.61 20.52 -10.29
N TYR A 22 13.90 19.25 -10.08
CA TYR A 22 15.27 18.75 -10.14
C TYR A 22 15.33 17.32 -10.64
N ILE A 23 16.51 16.92 -11.11
CA ILE A 23 16.80 15.56 -11.52
C ILE A 23 17.66 14.91 -10.44
N THR A 24 17.28 13.70 -10.04
CA THR A 24 18.12 12.84 -9.20
C THR A 24 18.49 11.58 -9.95
N TYR A 25 19.72 11.12 -9.75
CA TYR A 25 20.17 9.81 -10.21
C TYR A 25 20.20 8.86 -9.04
N THR A 26 19.45 7.76 -9.12
CA THR A 26 19.33 6.81 -8.02
C THR A 26 19.24 5.39 -8.58
N CYS A 27 20.21 4.55 -8.18
CA CYS A 27 20.25 3.13 -8.52
C CYS A 27 20.08 2.80 -10.00
N GLY A 28 20.79 3.53 -10.87
CA GLY A 28 20.77 3.27 -12.31
C GLY A 28 19.72 4.07 -13.09
N PHE A 29 18.82 4.79 -12.39
CA PHE A 29 17.71 5.49 -13.02
C PHE A 29 17.77 7.00 -12.75
N TYR A 30 17.34 7.77 -13.75
CA TYR A 30 17.07 9.20 -13.61
C TYR A 30 15.61 9.41 -13.21
N TYR A 31 15.41 10.21 -12.17
CA TYR A 31 14.09 10.63 -11.73
C TYR A 31 13.99 12.14 -11.83
N ILE A 32 12.92 12.62 -12.46
CA ILE A 32 12.52 14.02 -12.41
C ILE A 32 11.60 14.16 -11.21
N VAL A 33 12.02 14.96 -10.23
CA VAL A 33 11.20 15.26 -9.06
C VAL A 33 10.49 16.58 -9.31
N LEU A 34 9.17 16.53 -9.27
CA LEU A 34 8.29 17.68 -9.41
C LEU A 34 7.64 17.96 -8.06
N SER A 35 7.81 19.17 -7.55
CA SER A 35 7.14 19.66 -6.33
C SER A 35 6.23 20.85 -6.61
N ASN A 36 6.27 21.42 -7.82
CA ASN A 36 5.42 22.52 -8.23
C ASN A 36 4.00 21.99 -8.54
N PRO A 37 2.93 22.57 -7.93
CA PRO A 37 1.56 22.13 -8.14
C PRO A 37 1.09 22.14 -9.60
N ASP A 38 1.45 23.16 -10.38
CA ASP A 38 1.00 23.32 -11.77
C ASP A 38 1.57 22.22 -12.68
N ASP A 39 2.80 21.78 -12.41
CA ASP A 39 3.43 20.68 -13.15
C ASP A 39 2.81 19.33 -12.77
N ILE A 40 2.55 19.14 -11.47
CA ILE A 40 1.91 17.93 -10.93
C ILE A 40 0.50 17.80 -11.52
N GLU A 41 -0.28 18.89 -11.55
CA GLU A 41 -1.62 18.89 -12.13
C GLU A 41 -1.60 18.47 -13.59
N LYS A 42 -0.74 19.09 -14.42
CA LYS A 42 -0.61 18.74 -15.84
C LYS A 42 -0.24 17.28 -16.05
N LEU A 43 0.64 16.73 -15.20
CA LEU A 43 1.05 15.33 -15.30
C LEU A 43 -0.07 14.37 -14.86
N LEU A 44 -0.71 14.63 -13.72
CA LEU A 44 -1.70 13.73 -13.11
C LEU A 44 -3.07 13.77 -13.81
N THR A 45 -3.41 14.87 -14.49
CA THR A 45 -4.65 15.00 -15.28
C THR A 45 -4.50 14.45 -16.70
N SER A 46 -3.28 14.21 -17.16
CA SER A 46 -3.01 13.67 -18.50
C SER A 46 -3.53 12.24 -18.65
N SER A 47 -4.35 12.02 -19.67
CA SER A 47 -4.79 10.68 -20.09
C SER A 47 -3.71 9.90 -20.85
N VAL A 48 -2.61 10.57 -21.23
CA VAL A 48 -1.47 9.98 -21.96
C VAL A 48 -0.44 9.43 -20.97
N HIS A 49 -0.12 10.18 -19.91
CA HIS A 49 0.92 9.82 -18.93
C HIS A 49 0.41 8.91 -17.80
N ILE A 50 -0.32 7.85 -18.16
CA ILE A 50 -0.90 6.90 -17.19
C ILE A 50 0.06 5.77 -16.79
N THR A 51 1.08 5.50 -17.60
CA THR A 51 2.05 4.43 -17.37
C THR A 51 2.89 4.74 -16.13
N LYS A 52 2.89 3.81 -15.18
CA LYS A 52 3.65 3.94 -13.93
C LYS A 52 5.15 3.75 -14.18
N GLY A 53 5.96 4.42 -13.37
CA GLY A 53 7.41 4.31 -13.43
C GLY A 53 7.92 2.92 -13.05
N GLN A 54 9.18 2.64 -13.38
CA GLN A 54 9.80 1.32 -13.19
C GLN A 54 9.80 0.82 -11.74
N THR A 55 9.68 1.72 -10.76
CA THR A 55 9.56 1.36 -9.34
C THR A 55 8.33 0.51 -9.02
N TYR A 56 7.29 0.55 -9.86
CA TYR A 56 6.12 -0.32 -9.70
C TYR A 56 6.44 -1.80 -9.97
N SER A 57 7.56 -2.14 -10.61
CA SER A 57 8.01 -3.53 -10.74
C SER A 57 8.19 -4.22 -9.38
N MET A 58 8.47 -3.45 -8.32
CA MET A 58 8.64 -3.99 -6.97
C MET A 58 7.35 -4.57 -6.40
N VAL A 59 6.20 -3.99 -6.73
CA VAL A 59 4.88 -4.42 -6.23
C VAL A 59 4.16 -5.40 -7.16
N THR A 60 4.57 -5.48 -8.43
CA THR A 60 4.03 -6.41 -9.42
C THR A 60 4.03 -7.88 -8.97
N PRO A 61 5.06 -8.43 -8.29
CA PRO A 61 5.02 -9.82 -7.79
C PRO A 61 3.87 -10.09 -6.81
N TRP A 62 3.41 -9.08 -6.08
CA TRP A 62 2.27 -9.22 -5.18
C TRP A 62 0.95 -9.00 -5.91
N LEU A 63 0.81 -7.85 -6.56
CA LEU A 63 -0.48 -7.36 -7.07
C LEU A 63 -0.78 -7.85 -8.49
N GLY A 64 0.19 -8.52 -9.12
CA GLY A 64 0.13 -8.93 -10.52
C GLY A 64 -0.03 -7.76 -11.48
N ASP A 65 -0.53 -8.07 -12.66
CA ASP A 65 -0.95 -7.07 -13.63
C ASP A 65 -2.44 -6.76 -13.37
N GLY A 66 -2.70 -5.85 -12.43
CA GLY A 66 -4.02 -5.41 -11.95
C GLY A 66 -4.29 -3.92 -12.24
N LEU A 67 -5.30 -3.31 -11.60
CA LEU A 67 -5.65 -1.90 -11.87
C LEU A 67 -4.51 -0.92 -11.55
N LEU A 68 -3.72 -1.19 -10.51
CA LEU A 68 -2.63 -0.31 -10.07
C LEU A 68 -1.41 -0.37 -11.00
N THR A 69 -1.13 -1.54 -11.58
CA THR A 69 0.11 -1.85 -12.33
C THR A 69 -0.11 -1.88 -13.85
N SER A 70 -1.33 -2.12 -14.32
CA SER A 70 -1.66 -2.10 -15.75
C SER A 70 -1.60 -0.69 -16.35
N THR A 71 -1.44 -0.62 -17.67
CA THR A 71 -1.35 0.63 -18.44
C THR A 71 -2.17 0.55 -19.73
N GLY A 72 -2.34 1.69 -20.42
CA GLY A 72 -2.95 1.76 -21.75
C GLY A 72 -4.39 1.27 -21.78
N ALA A 73 -4.77 0.61 -22.88
CA ALA A 73 -6.12 0.09 -23.08
C ALA A 73 -6.54 -0.92 -21.99
N LYS A 74 -5.60 -1.73 -21.49
CA LYS A 74 -5.88 -2.71 -20.44
C LYS A 74 -6.32 -2.04 -19.13
N TRP A 75 -5.62 -0.97 -18.74
CA TRP A 75 -6.00 -0.15 -17.59
C TRP A 75 -7.35 0.50 -17.80
N GLN A 76 -7.57 1.12 -18.96
CA GLN A 76 -8.83 1.83 -19.29
C GLN A 76 -10.04 0.89 -19.18
N THR A 77 -9.96 -0.30 -19.78
CA THR A 77 -11.04 -1.29 -19.74
C THR A 77 -11.37 -1.73 -18.31
N ARG A 78 -10.34 -2.04 -17.50
CA ARG A 78 -10.54 -2.46 -16.10
C ARG A 78 -11.06 -1.33 -15.22
N ARG A 79 -10.56 -0.10 -15.43
CA ARG A 79 -11.04 1.07 -14.71
C ARG A 79 -12.51 1.32 -15.02
N LYS A 80 -12.91 1.25 -16.29
CA LYS A 80 -14.31 1.37 -16.72
C LYS A 80 -15.20 0.31 -16.08
N LEU A 81 -14.72 -0.93 -15.99
CA LEU A 81 -15.47 -2.04 -15.37
C LEU A 81 -15.66 -1.85 -13.85
N LEU A 82 -14.63 -1.37 -13.14
CA LEU A 82 -14.64 -1.28 -11.67
C LEU A 82 -15.25 0.02 -11.13
N THR A 83 -15.24 1.11 -11.90
CA THR A 83 -15.73 2.43 -11.44
C THR A 83 -17.18 2.39 -10.93
N PRO A 84 -18.13 1.66 -11.54
CA PRO A 84 -19.51 1.57 -11.05
C PRO A 84 -19.62 1.05 -9.61
N SER A 85 -18.73 0.18 -9.16
CA SER A 85 -18.70 -0.36 -7.78
C SER A 85 -18.41 0.69 -6.71
N PHE A 86 -17.94 1.88 -7.12
CA PHE A 86 -17.68 3.02 -6.22
C PHE A 86 -18.75 4.12 -6.37
N HIS A 87 -19.90 3.81 -6.96
CA HIS A 87 -21.02 4.74 -7.03
C HIS A 87 -21.62 4.94 -5.63
N PHE A 88 -22.03 6.17 -5.28
CA PHE A 88 -22.47 6.56 -3.92
C PHE A 88 -23.49 5.61 -3.29
N ARG A 89 -24.47 5.14 -4.07
CA ARG A 89 -25.48 4.18 -3.61
C ARG A 89 -24.88 2.86 -3.10
N ILE A 90 -23.82 2.35 -3.74
CA ILE A 90 -23.12 1.13 -3.30
C ILE A 90 -22.27 1.44 -2.06
N LEU A 91 -21.68 2.63 -1.99
CA LEU A 91 -20.92 3.05 -0.81
C LEU A 91 -21.81 3.22 0.43
N GLU A 92 -23.07 3.64 0.26
CA GLU A 92 -24.06 3.69 1.34
C GLU A 92 -24.33 2.30 1.93
N ASP A 93 -24.37 1.25 1.09
CA ASP A 93 -24.53 -0.13 1.57
C ASP A 93 -23.35 -0.57 2.46
N PHE A 94 -22.14 -0.04 2.21
CA PHE A 94 -20.95 -0.33 3.02
C PHE A 94 -20.95 0.34 4.40
N LEU A 95 -21.81 1.34 4.66
CA LEU A 95 -21.89 2.00 5.96
C LEU A 95 -22.24 1.02 7.09
N THR A 96 -23.05 0.01 6.78
CA THR A 96 -23.38 -1.06 7.73
C THR A 96 -22.12 -1.79 8.18
N THR A 97 -21.30 -2.26 7.23
CA THR A 97 -20.01 -2.89 7.52
C THR A 97 -19.05 -1.95 8.26
N PHE A 98 -18.98 -0.68 7.88
CA PHE A 98 -18.09 0.27 8.55
C PHE A 98 -18.47 0.45 10.01
N ASN A 99 -19.77 0.59 10.32
CA ASN A 99 -20.26 0.72 11.68
C ASN A 99 -20.02 -0.56 12.49
N GLU A 100 -20.30 -1.74 11.92
CA GLU A 100 -20.02 -3.03 12.60
C GLU A 100 -18.53 -3.16 12.97
N GLN A 101 -17.62 -2.88 12.03
CA GLN A 101 -16.19 -2.99 12.29
C GLN A 101 -15.66 -1.90 13.23
N ALA A 102 -16.28 -0.71 13.23
CA ALA A 102 -15.96 0.38 14.15
C ALA A 102 -16.38 0.06 15.59
N GLU A 103 -17.55 -0.56 15.80
CA GLU A 103 -17.98 -0.99 17.14
C GLU A 103 -17.04 -2.07 17.70
N ILE A 104 -16.63 -3.05 16.87
CA ILE A 104 -15.63 -4.06 17.26
C ILE A 104 -14.31 -3.38 17.66
N LEU A 105 -13.86 -2.38 16.90
CA LEU A 105 -12.65 -1.62 17.22
C LEU A 105 -12.78 -0.92 18.58
N ILE A 106 -13.90 -0.22 18.81
CA ILE A 106 -14.15 0.51 20.06
C ILE A 106 -14.13 -0.44 21.26
N ASP A 107 -14.76 -1.61 21.15
CA ASP A 107 -14.79 -2.59 22.23
C ASP A 107 -13.40 -3.17 22.56
N ILE A 108 -12.59 -3.43 21.53
CA ILE A 108 -11.20 -3.86 21.70
C ILE A 108 -10.40 -2.74 22.38
N LEU A 109 -10.50 -1.49 21.90
CA LEU A 109 -9.78 -0.36 22.50
C LEU A 109 -10.18 -0.13 23.96
N ARG A 110 -11.49 -0.19 24.27
CA ARG A 110 -12.00 -0.09 25.65
C ARG A 110 -11.42 -1.15 26.57
N THR A 111 -11.15 -2.35 26.07
CA THR A 111 -10.59 -3.46 26.84
C THR A 111 -9.08 -3.33 26.98
N ASP A 112 -8.39 -3.04 25.88
CA ASP A 112 -6.94 -3.03 25.79
C ASP A 112 -6.28 -1.83 26.48
N PHE A 113 -7.00 -0.71 26.60
CA PHE A 113 -6.51 0.51 27.23
C PHE A 113 -6.95 0.66 28.70
N LYS A 114 -7.65 -0.31 29.29
CA LYS A 114 -8.03 -0.27 30.73
C LYS A 114 -6.83 -0.08 31.65
N ASN A 115 -5.70 -0.69 31.28
CA ASN A 115 -4.48 -0.69 32.09
C ASN A 115 -3.63 0.59 31.92
N LYS A 116 -4.12 1.60 31.18
CA LYS A 116 -3.43 2.88 30.89
C LYS A 116 -2.02 2.71 30.29
N GLN A 117 -1.78 1.59 29.60
CA GLN A 117 -0.54 1.37 28.87
C GLN A 117 -0.59 2.07 27.52
N GLU A 118 0.51 2.70 27.13
CA GLU A 118 0.67 3.24 25.79
C GLU A 118 0.77 2.10 24.77
N LYS A 119 -0.06 2.17 23.72
CA LYS A 119 -0.07 1.20 22.62
C LYS A 119 -0.17 1.94 21.29
N ASP A 120 0.40 1.35 20.24
CA ASP A 120 0.34 1.91 18.89
C ASP A 120 -1.06 1.72 18.26
N ILE A 121 -1.80 2.82 18.13
CA ILE A 121 -3.14 2.83 17.54
C ILE A 121 -3.15 2.41 16.06
N CYS A 122 -2.03 2.59 15.34
CA CYS A 122 -1.95 2.27 13.92
C CYS A 122 -2.22 0.78 13.66
N GLN A 123 -1.81 -0.10 14.59
CA GLN A 123 -2.03 -1.54 14.47
C GLN A 123 -3.51 -1.90 14.55
N TYR A 124 -4.26 -1.25 15.46
CA TYR A 124 -5.70 -1.46 15.61
C TYR A 124 -6.47 -0.95 14.39
N ILE A 125 -6.15 0.27 13.93
CA ILE A 125 -6.75 0.85 12.72
C ILE A 125 -6.46 -0.02 11.50
N THR A 126 -5.22 -0.48 11.33
CA THR A 126 -4.83 -1.34 10.19
C THR A 126 -5.68 -2.61 10.15
N ARG A 127 -5.89 -3.28 11.29
CA ARG A 127 -6.72 -4.50 11.37
C ARG A 127 -8.18 -4.22 11.09
N CYS A 128 -8.73 -3.13 11.65
CA CYS A 128 -10.10 -2.69 11.36
C CYS A 128 -10.30 -2.41 9.86
N THR A 129 -9.39 -1.66 9.23
CA THR A 129 -9.47 -1.38 7.79
C THR A 129 -9.31 -2.63 6.93
N LEU A 130 -8.53 -3.62 7.40
CA LEU A 130 -8.38 -4.90 6.70
C LEU A 130 -9.68 -5.73 6.76
N ASP A 131 -10.36 -5.75 7.91
CA ASP A 131 -11.69 -6.39 8.02
C ASP A 131 -12.72 -5.69 7.13
N ILE A 132 -12.72 -4.35 7.13
CA ILE A 132 -13.63 -3.55 6.30
C ILE A 132 -13.43 -3.87 4.82
N ILE A 133 -12.19 -3.83 4.31
CA ILE A 133 -11.95 -4.07 2.87
C ILE A 133 -12.20 -5.53 2.48
N ALA A 134 -11.90 -6.49 3.35
CA ALA A 134 -12.16 -7.90 3.06
C ALA A 134 -13.67 -8.20 3.00
N ASP A 135 -14.45 -7.59 3.89
CA ASP A 135 -15.90 -7.74 3.87
C ASP A 135 -16.54 -7.02 2.67
N THR A 136 -16.23 -5.72 2.49
CA THR A 136 -16.85 -4.91 1.43
C THR A 136 -16.40 -5.29 0.02
N ALA A 137 -15.11 -5.55 -0.20
CA ALA A 137 -14.57 -5.80 -1.54
C ALA A 137 -14.41 -7.29 -1.87
N MET A 138 -14.23 -8.16 -0.87
CA MET A 138 -14.04 -9.61 -1.09
C MET A 138 -15.20 -10.47 -0.59
N GLY A 139 -16.17 -9.90 0.13
CA GLY A 139 -17.26 -10.67 0.74
C GLY A 139 -16.79 -11.68 1.79
N LYS A 140 -15.59 -11.51 2.37
CA LYS A 140 -14.98 -12.44 3.32
C LYS A 140 -14.82 -11.75 4.69
N LYS A 141 -15.37 -12.36 5.75
CA LYS A 141 -15.14 -11.93 7.14
C LYS A 141 -13.83 -12.53 7.65
N LEU A 142 -12.77 -11.72 7.71
CA LEU A 142 -11.44 -12.16 8.17
C LEU A 142 -11.32 -12.22 9.71
N ASN A 143 -12.09 -11.39 10.41
CA ASN A 143 -11.96 -11.19 11.86
C ASN A 143 -10.53 -10.79 12.28
N ALA A 144 -9.80 -10.06 11.44
CA ALA A 144 -8.43 -9.62 11.65
C ALA A 144 -8.23 -8.79 12.92
N GLN A 145 -9.28 -8.11 13.40
CA GLN A 145 -9.26 -7.39 14.68
C GLN A 145 -9.12 -8.31 15.90
N ARG A 146 -9.69 -9.53 15.84
CA ARG A 146 -9.70 -10.50 16.95
C ARG A 146 -8.70 -11.66 16.74
N ASP A 147 -8.59 -12.16 15.52
CA ASP A 147 -7.63 -13.21 15.14
C ASP A 147 -6.37 -12.60 14.50
N ILE A 148 -5.54 -12.03 15.38
CA ILE A 148 -4.27 -11.38 15.02
C ILE A 148 -3.27 -12.42 14.50
N ASP A 149 -3.41 -13.67 14.91
CA ASP A 149 -2.45 -14.73 14.62
C ASP A 149 -2.69 -15.46 13.31
N SER A 150 -3.80 -15.15 12.62
CA SER A 150 -4.10 -15.71 11.31
C SER A 150 -2.95 -15.52 10.32
N ALA A 151 -2.67 -16.59 9.56
CA ALA A 151 -1.57 -16.62 8.60
C ALA A 151 -1.73 -15.51 7.53
N TYR A 152 -2.96 -15.21 7.12
CA TYR A 152 -3.26 -14.16 6.15
C TYR A 152 -2.92 -12.76 6.68
N VAL A 153 -3.40 -12.40 7.88
CA VAL A 153 -3.14 -11.05 8.46
C VAL A 153 -1.65 -10.83 8.67
N LYS A 154 -0.94 -11.85 9.16
CA LYS A 154 0.53 -11.82 9.29
C LYS A 154 1.21 -11.63 7.93
N ALA A 155 0.77 -12.35 6.90
CA ALA A 155 1.35 -12.25 5.56
C ALA A 155 1.12 -10.86 4.94
N VAL A 156 -0.07 -10.26 5.08
CA VAL A 156 -0.38 -8.90 4.61
C VAL A 156 0.52 -7.89 5.30
N ASN A 157 0.58 -7.92 6.63
CA ASN A 157 1.41 -6.99 7.40
C ASN A 157 2.89 -7.12 7.01
N LYS A 158 3.40 -8.36 6.92
CA LYS A 158 4.78 -8.66 6.54
C LYS A 158 5.10 -8.12 5.14
N ALA A 159 4.22 -8.34 4.17
CA ALA A 159 4.39 -7.85 2.81
C ALA A 159 4.42 -6.31 2.76
N CYS A 160 3.48 -5.63 3.43
CA CYS A 160 3.45 -4.17 3.53
C CYS A 160 4.73 -3.59 4.15
N VAL A 161 5.17 -4.14 5.29
CA VAL A 161 6.36 -3.67 6.00
C VAL A 161 7.62 -3.86 5.15
N ILE A 162 7.78 -5.03 4.52
CA ILE A 162 8.95 -5.29 3.67
C ILE A 162 8.93 -4.39 2.44
N GLN A 163 7.76 -4.11 1.85
CA GLN A 163 7.68 -3.21 0.70
C GLN A 163 8.00 -1.76 1.07
N ALA A 164 7.52 -1.27 2.22
CA ALA A 164 7.93 0.03 2.75
C ALA A 164 9.44 0.08 3.05
N TYR A 165 9.98 -1.00 3.61
CA TYR A 165 11.41 -1.17 3.87
C TYR A 165 12.26 -1.13 2.59
N ARG A 166 11.78 -1.79 1.53
CA ARG A 166 12.41 -1.82 0.20
C ARG A 166 12.30 -0.47 -0.51
N GLY A 167 11.13 0.16 -0.49
CA GLY A 167 10.87 1.44 -1.16
C GLY A 167 11.74 2.58 -0.63
N THR A 168 12.11 2.55 0.65
CA THR A 168 12.98 3.55 1.29
C THR A 168 14.48 3.30 1.10
N ARG A 169 14.88 2.17 0.52
CA ARG A 169 16.29 1.75 0.38
C ARG A 169 16.63 1.47 -1.08
N PRO A 170 17.21 2.45 -1.78
CA PRO A 170 17.58 2.30 -3.19
C PRO A 170 18.43 1.06 -3.49
N LEU A 171 19.34 0.67 -2.58
CA LEU A 171 20.18 -0.53 -2.73
C LEU A 171 19.37 -1.84 -2.85
N LEU A 172 18.12 -1.85 -2.38
CA LEU A 172 17.20 -3.00 -2.46
C LEU A 172 16.21 -2.88 -3.63
N TRP A 173 16.32 -1.85 -4.47
CA TRP A 173 15.47 -1.70 -5.64
C TRP A 173 15.73 -2.76 -6.72
N PRO A 174 16.99 -3.14 -7.02
CA PRO A 174 17.24 -4.26 -7.93
C PRO A 174 16.72 -5.58 -7.36
N ASP A 175 15.85 -6.27 -8.12
CA ASP A 175 15.21 -7.52 -7.68
C ASP A 175 16.23 -8.58 -7.26
N PHE A 176 17.32 -8.74 -8.03
CA PHE A 176 18.39 -9.69 -7.73
C PHE A 176 18.98 -9.47 -6.33
N ILE A 177 19.31 -8.23 -5.98
CA ILE A 177 19.87 -7.92 -4.66
C ILE A 177 18.82 -8.20 -3.58
N PHE A 178 17.58 -7.77 -3.79
CA PHE A 178 16.51 -7.93 -2.82
C PHE A 178 16.23 -9.40 -2.48
N TYR A 179 16.09 -10.27 -3.49
CA TYR A 179 15.77 -11.69 -3.26
C TYR A 179 16.91 -12.51 -2.64
N LEU A 180 18.15 -12.00 -2.67
CA LEU A 180 19.27 -12.58 -1.92
C LEU A 180 19.21 -12.30 -0.40
N THR A 181 18.50 -11.24 0.00
CA THR A 181 18.35 -10.87 1.42
C THR A 181 17.37 -11.78 2.17
N SER A 182 17.44 -11.78 3.52
CA SER A 182 16.42 -12.42 4.36
C SER A 182 15.04 -11.83 4.14
N SER A 183 14.93 -10.49 4.02
CA SER A 183 13.68 -9.80 3.74
C SER A 183 13.05 -10.23 2.41
N GLY A 184 13.86 -10.46 1.37
CA GLY A 184 13.36 -10.97 0.09
C GLY A 184 12.79 -12.39 0.19
N ARG A 185 13.44 -13.28 0.95
CA ARG A 185 12.93 -14.63 1.21
C ARG A 185 11.64 -14.63 2.03
N GLU A 186 11.58 -13.82 3.08
CA GLU A 186 10.39 -13.63 3.92
C GLU A 186 9.23 -13.06 3.11
N TYR A 187 9.50 -12.09 2.25
CA TYR A 187 8.51 -11.51 1.34
C TYR A 187 7.94 -12.58 0.41
N ASN A 188 8.79 -13.39 -0.24
CA ASN A 188 8.33 -14.46 -1.12
C ASN A 188 7.47 -15.50 -0.35
N SER A 189 7.83 -15.83 0.89
CA SER A 189 7.00 -16.70 1.73
C SER A 189 5.64 -16.08 2.04
N ALA A 190 5.59 -14.79 2.36
CA ALA A 190 4.33 -14.08 2.59
C ALA A 190 3.47 -14.05 1.33
N LEU A 191 4.07 -13.82 0.16
CA LEU A 191 3.34 -13.84 -1.12
C LEU A 191 2.66 -15.18 -1.40
N LYS A 192 3.32 -16.31 -1.11
CA LYS A 192 2.71 -17.64 -1.26
C LYS A 192 1.42 -17.78 -0.44
N THR A 193 1.42 -17.30 0.81
CA THR A 193 0.21 -17.29 1.67
C THR A 193 -0.87 -16.36 1.11
N LEU A 194 -0.47 -15.19 0.60
CA LEU A 194 -1.41 -14.21 0.06
C LEU A 194 -2.08 -14.71 -1.23
N HIS A 195 -1.32 -15.27 -2.15
CA HIS A 195 -1.85 -15.83 -3.40
C HIS A 195 -2.74 -17.06 -3.13
N ALA A 196 -2.35 -17.93 -2.20
CA ALA A 196 -3.19 -19.06 -1.79
C ALA A 196 -4.55 -18.63 -1.21
N PHE A 197 -4.66 -17.42 -0.64
CA PHE A 197 -5.93 -16.90 -0.13
C PHE A 197 -6.84 -16.33 -1.23
N THR A 198 -6.26 -15.79 -2.30
CA THR A 198 -7.00 -15.21 -3.43
C THR A 198 -7.41 -16.24 -4.47
N ASP A 199 -6.69 -17.35 -4.56
CA ASP A 199 -6.97 -18.43 -5.51
C ASP A 199 -7.99 -19.47 -4.98
N ASN A 200 -8.45 -19.30 -3.73
CA ASN A 200 -9.50 -20.10 -3.06
C ASN A 200 -10.81 -19.30 -2.90
#